data_AF-A0A494J427-F1
#
_entry.id   AF-A0A494J427-F1
#
_cell.length_a   1.000
_cell.length_b   1.000
_cell.length_c   1.000
_cell.angle_alpha   90.00
_cell.angle_beta   90.00
_cell.angle_gamma   90.00
#
_symmetry.space_group_name_H-M   'P 1'
#
loop_
_entity.id
_entity.type
_entity.pdbx_description
1 polymer ?
#
loop_
_entity_poly.entity_id
_entity_poly.type
_entity_poly.pdbx_seq_one_letter_code
_entity_poly.pdbx_strand_id
1 'polypeptide(L)'
;MKKIIVLFFISIFSLFFGQKAKTIVKKNTAKINCFLPNGEKCPQEKLGQNMYETNINFEPKRRTWFSYPKEGRYKNVFVVFKSLTKDPLYVHPYKGEEYTPEEIKEIINETDYSYYFGDYYKGYPPSGLYMDIEKFINEKTLIDSFVLDTLGSPSDYGESYTKGRSTKYYYYSQYKVKIWFVNGLAVGYDRTK
;
A
#
# COMPACT_ATOMS: atom_id res chain seq x y z
N MET A 1 2.38 -6.03 -71.51
CA MET A 1 2.23 -5.47 -70.14
C MET A 1 1.77 -6.54 -69.14
N LYS A 2 2.55 -7.61 -68.92
CA LYS A 2 2.21 -8.69 -67.95
C LYS A 2 3.34 -9.04 -66.96
N LYS A 3 4.49 -8.34 -67.03
CA LYS A 3 5.66 -8.63 -66.18
C LYS A 3 5.83 -7.69 -64.98
N ILE A 4 5.02 -6.62 -64.89
CA ILE A 4 5.14 -5.61 -63.82
C ILE A 4 4.26 -5.95 -62.60
N ILE A 5 3.18 -6.71 -62.78
CA ILE A 5 2.23 -7.02 -61.70
C ILE A 5 2.79 -8.04 -60.69
N VAL A 6 3.69 -8.93 -61.12
CA VAL A 6 4.25 -9.98 -60.25
C VAL A 6 5.27 -9.41 -59.24
N LEU A 7 6.00 -8.35 -59.60
CA LEU A 7 6.97 -7.70 -58.71
C LEU A 7 6.30 -6.93 -57.57
N PHE A 8 5.07 -6.44 -57.76
CA PHE A 8 4.34 -5.71 -56.73
C PHE A 8 3.70 -6.62 -55.67
N PHE A 9 3.35 -7.87 -56.03
CA PHE A 9 2.78 -8.82 -55.07
C PHE A 9 3.84 -9.50 -54.19
N ILE A 10 5.08 -9.65 -54.67
CA ILE A 10 6.18 -10.26 -53.89
C ILE A 10 6.74 -9.29 -52.83
N SER A 11 6.71 -7.98 -53.09
CA SER A 11 7.15 -6.95 -52.12
C SER A 11 6.14 -6.73 -51.00
N ILE A 12 4.84 -6.96 -51.23
CA ILE A 12 3.81 -6.85 -50.19
C ILE A 12 3.84 -8.08 -49.25
N PHE A 13 4.13 -9.28 -49.76
CA PHE A 13 4.20 -10.48 -48.92
C PHE A 13 5.42 -10.52 -47.99
N SER A 14 6.53 -9.87 -48.36
CA SER A 14 7.74 -9.79 -47.53
C SER A 14 7.63 -8.78 -46.38
N LEU A 15 6.64 -7.87 -46.40
CA LEU A 15 6.36 -6.97 -45.27
C LEU A 15 5.55 -7.65 -44.13
N PHE A 16 4.83 -8.73 -44.41
CA PHE A 16 4.01 -9.42 -43.39
C PHE A 16 4.74 -10.58 -42.68
N PHE A 17 5.80 -11.16 -43.26
CA PHE A 17 6.51 -12.30 -42.68
C PHE A 17 7.87 -11.95 -42.03
N GLY A 18 8.26 -10.66 -42.02
CA GLY A 18 9.55 -10.20 -41.50
C GLY A 18 9.57 -9.85 -40.00
N GLN A 19 8.42 -9.81 -39.32
CA GLN A 19 8.43 -9.72 -37.86
C GLN A 19 8.64 -11.12 -37.31
N LYS A 20 9.92 -11.51 -37.12
CA LYS A 20 10.25 -12.48 -36.06
C LYS A 20 9.45 -12.04 -34.86
N ALA A 21 8.46 -12.85 -34.47
CA ALA A 21 7.83 -12.68 -33.18
C ALA A 21 9.00 -12.53 -32.21
N LYS A 22 9.18 -11.32 -31.66
CA LYS A 22 9.98 -11.19 -30.46
C LYS A 22 9.21 -12.09 -29.53
N THR A 23 9.71 -13.31 -29.33
CA THR A 23 9.45 -14.06 -28.13
C THR A 23 9.81 -13.04 -27.07
N ILE A 24 8.80 -12.36 -26.54
CA ILE A 24 8.90 -11.73 -25.25
C ILE A 24 9.15 -12.97 -24.40
N VAL A 25 10.43 -13.31 -24.25
CA VAL A 25 10.90 -14.06 -23.10
C VAL A 25 10.23 -13.29 -22.00
N LYS A 26 9.17 -13.87 -21.41
CA LYS A 26 8.63 -13.39 -20.15
C LYS A 26 9.88 -13.35 -19.31
N LYS A 27 10.48 -12.16 -19.19
CA LYS A 27 11.56 -11.89 -18.28
C LYS A 27 10.98 -12.46 -17.01
N ASN A 28 11.58 -13.53 -16.47
CA ASN A 28 11.13 -14.10 -15.20
C ASN A 28 11.15 -12.91 -14.26
N THR A 29 10.00 -12.27 -14.08
CA THR A 29 9.84 -11.08 -13.27
C THR A 29 10.19 -11.62 -11.92
N ALA A 30 11.31 -11.14 -11.36
CA ALA A 30 11.80 -11.59 -10.07
C ALA A 30 10.59 -11.56 -9.13
N LYS A 31 10.10 -12.75 -8.78
CA LYS A 31 8.94 -12.85 -7.90
C LYS A 31 9.38 -12.20 -6.60
N ILE A 32 8.50 -11.36 -6.07
CA ILE A 32 8.70 -10.75 -4.76
C ILE A 32 9.08 -11.86 -3.79
N ASN A 33 10.25 -11.76 -3.17
CA ASN A 33 10.57 -12.64 -2.05
C ASN A 33 9.87 -12.05 -0.82
N CYS A 34 9.18 -12.87 -0.04
CA CYS A 34 8.67 -12.43 1.25
C CYS A 34 8.55 -13.58 2.23
N PHE A 35 8.48 -13.22 3.51
CA PHE A 35 8.26 -14.11 4.62
C PHE A 35 6.95 -13.76 5.33
N LEU A 36 6.20 -14.77 5.75
CA LEU A 36 5.07 -14.63 6.65
C LEU A 36 5.55 -14.24 8.06
N PRO A 37 4.68 -13.69 8.92
CA PRO A 37 5.06 -13.30 10.28
C PRO A 37 5.59 -14.43 11.17
N ASN A 38 5.27 -15.68 10.82
CA ASN A 38 5.78 -16.87 11.51
C ASN A 38 7.20 -17.28 11.05
N GLY A 39 7.76 -16.63 10.03
CA GLY A 39 9.07 -16.94 9.47
C GLY A 39 9.08 -17.84 8.24
N GLU A 40 7.94 -18.41 7.85
CA GLU A 40 7.85 -19.23 6.64
C GLU A 40 7.90 -18.35 5.38
N LYS A 41 8.39 -18.91 4.27
CA LYS A 41 8.32 -18.21 2.99
C LYS A 41 6.87 -18.02 2.58
N CYS A 42 6.57 -16.86 2.01
CA CYS A 42 5.26 -16.57 1.45
C CYS A 42 4.87 -17.63 0.41
N PRO A 43 3.63 -18.14 0.45
CA PRO A 43 3.18 -19.14 -0.50
C PRO A 43 3.00 -18.51 -1.89
N GLN A 44 3.20 -19.30 -2.94
CA GLN A 44 3.32 -18.79 -4.31
C GLN A 44 2.05 -18.07 -4.80
N GLU A 45 0.88 -18.48 -4.34
CA GLU A 45 -0.41 -17.87 -4.65
C GLU A 45 -0.57 -16.46 -4.08
N LYS A 46 0.24 -16.08 -3.09
CA LYS A 46 0.25 -14.72 -2.53
C LYS A 46 1.21 -13.79 -3.28
N LEU A 47 2.17 -14.33 -4.02
CA LEU A 47 3.21 -13.55 -4.70
C LEU A 47 2.70 -12.99 -6.04
N GLY A 48 2.62 -11.66 -6.13
CA GLY A 48 2.33 -10.95 -7.38
C GLY A 48 3.58 -10.68 -8.22
N GLN A 49 3.39 -10.10 -9.41
CA GLN A 49 4.51 -9.63 -10.24
C GLN A 49 5.24 -8.41 -9.64
N ASN A 50 4.57 -7.72 -8.72
CA ASN A 50 5.05 -6.51 -8.06
C ASN A 50 4.41 -6.38 -6.65
N MET A 51 4.84 -5.35 -5.91
CA MET A 51 4.38 -5.09 -4.54
C MET A 51 2.89 -4.82 -4.48
N TYR A 52 2.35 -4.14 -5.48
CA TYR A 52 0.94 -3.80 -5.54
C TYR A 52 0.05 -5.04 -5.69
N GLU A 53 0.38 -5.96 -6.59
CA GLU A 53 -0.33 -7.24 -6.73
C GLU A 53 -0.19 -8.11 -5.48
N THR A 54 1.02 -8.17 -4.91
CA THR A 54 1.26 -8.91 -3.66
C THR A 54 0.41 -8.35 -2.52
N ASN A 55 0.35 -7.03 -2.35
CA ASN A 55 -0.48 -6.37 -1.34
C ASN A 55 -1.98 -6.71 -1.49
N ILE A 56 -2.50 -6.76 -2.71
CA ILE A 56 -3.90 -7.11 -2.97
C ILE A 56 -4.19 -8.57 -2.56
N ASN A 57 -3.24 -9.48 -2.76
CA ASN A 57 -3.40 -10.88 -2.37
C ASN A 57 -3.40 -11.09 -0.85
N PHE A 58 -2.73 -10.22 -0.09
CA PHE A 58 -2.74 -10.23 1.38
C PHE A 58 -3.92 -9.46 1.97
N GLU A 59 -4.25 -8.28 1.44
CA GLU A 59 -5.36 -7.45 1.90
C GLU A 59 -6.12 -6.86 0.70
N PRO A 60 -7.21 -7.51 0.23
CA PRO A 60 -7.93 -7.13 -0.99
C PRO A 60 -8.50 -5.71 -1.00
N LYS A 61 -8.75 -5.13 0.19
CA LYS A 61 -9.22 -3.74 0.33
C LYS A 61 -8.09 -2.71 0.18
N ARG A 62 -6.86 -3.15 -0.04
CA ARG A 62 -5.66 -2.31 -0.21
C ARG A 62 -5.38 -1.44 1.00
N ARG A 63 -5.57 -2.03 2.17
CA ARG A 63 -5.24 -1.43 3.46
C ARG A 63 -3.88 -1.99 3.86
N THR A 64 -2.82 -1.56 3.18
CA THR A 64 -1.45 -1.97 3.46
C THR A 64 -0.54 -0.77 3.69
N TRP A 65 0.32 -0.85 4.70
CA TRP A 65 1.35 0.13 5.01
C TRP A 65 2.68 -0.57 5.15
N PHE A 66 3.78 0.06 4.73
CA PHE A 66 5.11 -0.49 4.98
C PHE A 66 5.86 0.39 5.96
N SER A 67 6.60 -0.25 6.86
CA SER A 67 7.57 0.42 7.74
C SER A 67 8.90 -0.30 7.70
N TYR A 68 9.94 0.38 8.14
CA TYR A 68 11.30 -0.15 8.16
C TYR A 68 11.70 -0.45 9.62
N PRO A 69 12.52 -1.48 9.86
CA PRO A 69 13.16 -1.67 11.16
C PRO A 69 13.87 -0.40 11.61
N LYS A 70 13.93 -0.18 12.93
CA LYS A 70 14.76 0.88 13.51
C LYS A 70 16.21 0.77 12.99
N GLU A 71 16.90 1.89 12.87
CA GLU A 71 18.29 1.91 12.37
C GLU A 71 19.14 0.87 13.10
N GLY A 72 19.63 -0.14 12.38
CA GLY A 72 20.21 -1.32 13.03
C GLY A 72 20.73 -2.39 12.06
N ARG A 73 20.65 -3.66 12.49
CA ARG A 73 21.16 -4.85 11.78
C ARG A 73 20.43 -5.11 10.46
N TYR A 74 19.15 -4.76 10.37
CA TYR A 74 18.27 -5.09 9.24
C TYR A 74 17.94 -3.86 8.39
N LYS A 75 18.90 -3.42 7.55
CA LYS A 75 18.75 -2.21 6.73
C LYS A 75 18.11 -2.44 5.36
N ASN A 76 18.06 -3.69 4.92
CA ASN A 76 17.58 -4.09 3.61
C ASN A 76 16.28 -4.87 3.67
N VAL A 77 15.37 -4.48 4.56
CA VAL A 77 14.09 -5.14 4.72
C VAL A 77 13.03 -4.11 5.10
N PHE A 78 11.79 -4.35 4.69
CA PHE A 78 10.64 -3.64 5.25
C PHE A 78 9.56 -4.64 5.63
N VAL A 79 8.73 -4.25 6.58
CA VAL A 79 7.58 -5.02 7.01
C VAL A 79 6.34 -4.35 6.44
N VAL A 80 5.52 -5.13 5.75
CA VAL A 80 4.19 -4.70 5.32
C VAL A 80 3.21 -5.10 6.40
N PHE A 81 2.52 -4.10 6.92
CA PHE A 81 1.43 -4.22 7.86
C PHE A 81 0.12 -4.02 7.13
N LYS A 82 -0.95 -4.56 7.70
CA LYS A 82 -2.28 -4.10 7.36
C LYS A 82 -2.37 -2.66 7.85
N SER A 83 -2.62 -1.72 6.93
CA SER A 83 -2.86 -0.32 7.29
C SER A 83 -3.85 -0.30 8.42
N LEU A 84 -3.69 0.66 9.31
CA LEU A 84 -4.62 0.85 10.41
C LEU A 84 -4.54 -0.26 11.49
N THR A 85 -3.50 -1.09 11.49
CA THR A 85 -3.30 -2.14 12.51
C THR A 85 -1.80 -2.38 12.72
N LYS A 86 -1.42 -2.88 13.90
CA LYS A 86 -0.06 -3.38 14.13
C LYS A 86 0.15 -4.80 13.59
N ASP A 87 -0.79 -5.32 12.78
CA ASP A 87 -0.75 -6.69 12.28
C ASP A 87 0.21 -6.77 11.08
N PRO A 88 1.36 -7.46 11.19
CA PRO A 88 2.24 -7.69 10.06
C PRO A 88 1.56 -8.66 9.09
N LEU A 89 1.55 -8.30 7.81
CA LEU A 89 1.09 -9.16 6.72
C LEU A 89 2.24 -10.02 6.19
N TYR A 90 3.39 -9.40 5.93
CA TYR A 90 4.60 -10.07 5.50
C TYR A 90 5.84 -9.18 5.63
N VAL A 91 7.02 -9.79 5.56
CA VAL A 91 8.32 -9.14 5.55
C VAL A 91 8.93 -9.26 4.17
N HIS A 92 9.40 -8.16 3.59
CA HIS A 92 10.02 -8.12 2.26
C HIS A 92 11.52 -7.80 2.35
N PRO A 93 12.40 -8.77 2.09
CA PRO A 93 13.83 -8.53 1.92
C PRO A 93 14.12 -7.86 0.56
N TYR A 94 14.96 -6.84 0.55
CA TYR A 94 15.57 -6.38 -0.68
C TYR A 94 16.59 -7.40 -1.18
N LYS A 95 16.77 -7.47 -2.50
CA LYS A 95 17.78 -8.32 -3.17
C LYS A 95 17.69 -9.82 -2.86
N GLY A 96 16.55 -10.29 -2.33
CA GLY A 96 16.34 -11.70 -2.05
C GLY A 96 17.17 -12.25 -0.89
N GLU A 97 17.55 -11.39 0.07
CA GLU A 97 18.14 -11.84 1.33
C GLU A 97 17.23 -12.89 2.00
N GLU A 98 17.87 -13.85 2.67
CA GLU A 98 17.21 -14.95 3.37
C GLU A 98 17.35 -14.73 4.87
N TYR A 99 16.29 -15.06 5.61
CA TYR A 99 16.23 -14.89 7.05
C TYR A 99 15.65 -16.15 7.69
N THR A 100 16.14 -16.47 8.89
CA THR A 100 15.56 -17.50 9.75
C THR A 100 14.22 -17.06 10.34
N PRO A 101 13.37 -17.98 10.79
CA PRO A 101 12.12 -17.62 11.46
C PRO A 101 12.31 -16.73 12.69
N GLU A 102 13.39 -16.92 13.43
CA GLU A 102 13.77 -16.12 14.59
C GLU A 102 14.11 -14.69 14.16
N GLU A 103 14.93 -14.52 13.13
CA GLU A 103 15.27 -13.20 12.57
C GLU A 103 14.06 -12.47 12.02
N ILE A 104 13.11 -13.17 11.39
CA ILE A 104 11.85 -12.55 10.93
C ILE A 104 11.04 -11.99 12.10
N LYS A 105 10.95 -12.73 13.21
CA LYS A 105 10.27 -12.24 14.42
C LYS A 105 11.01 -11.04 15.01
N GLU A 106 12.34 -11.07 15.05
CA GLU A 106 13.16 -9.94 15.49
C GLU A 106 12.94 -8.70 14.60
N ILE A 107 12.98 -8.85 13.27
CA ILE A 107 12.71 -7.78 12.31
C ILE A 107 11.35 -7.13 12.58
N ILE A 108 10.29 -7.93 12.78
CA ILE A 108 8.95 -7.42 13.07
C ILE A 108 8.92 -6.67 14.39
N ASN A 109 9.54 -7.21 15.45
CA ASN A 109 9.58 -6.61 16.77
C ASN A 109 10.40 -5.30 16.81
N GLU A 110 11.46 -5.22 16.02
CA GLU A 110 12.30 -4.02 15.88
C GLU A 110 11.72 -2.98 14.93
N THR A 111 10.69 -3.34 14.15
CA THR A 111 9.99 -2.41 13.26
C THR A 111 9.00 -1.58 14.06
N ASP A 112 9.25 -0.26 14.11
CA ASP A 112 8.27 0.66 14.65
C ASP A 112 7.13 0.81 13.66
N TYR A 113 5.95 0.29 14.01
CA TYR A 113 4.74 0.56 13.24
C TYR A 113 4.32 2.01 13.49
N SER A 114 4.74 2.89 12.60
CA SER A 114 4.23 4.25 12.49
C SER A 114 3.37 4.35 11.22
N TYR A 115 2.05 4.31 11.37
CA TYR A 115 1.17 4.70 10.28
C TYR A 115 1.07 6.21 10.24
N TYR A 116 1.72 6.82 9.27
CA TYR A 116 1.86 8.27 9.25
C TYR A 116 0.53 8.93 8.91
N PHE A 117 0.26 10.01 9.63
CA PHE A 117 -0.79 10.96 9.30
C PHE A 117 -0.12 12.25 8.93
N GLY A 118 -0.08 12.59 7.64
CA GLY A 118 0.43 13.89 7.20
C GLY A 118 1.19 13.85 5.89
N ASP A 119 1.65 15.04 5.51
CA ASP A 119 2.50 15.25 4.34
C ASP A 119 3.85 14.57 4.59
N TYR A 120 4.24 13.66 3.69
CA TYR A 120 5.53 13.01 3.73
C TYR A 120 6.60 14.04 3.38
N TYR A 121 6.97 14.90 4.33
CA TYR A 121 7.88 16.04 4.15
C TYR A 121 7.23 17.29 3.51
N LYS A 122 7.68 18.48 3.92
CA LYS A 122 7.25 19.78 3.35
C LYS A 122 7.41 19.76 1.82
N GLY A 123 6.30 19.77 1.09
CA GLY A 123 6.27 19.86 -0.38
C GLY A 123 5.85 18.58 -1.12
N TYR A 124 5.57 17.48 -0.42
CA TYR A 124 5.04 16.26 -1.03
C TYR A 124 3.54 16.08 -0.73
N PRO A 125 2.83 15.26 -1.53
CA PRO A 125 1.44 14.90 -1.24
C PRO A 125 1.30 14.30 0.17
N PRO A 126 0.10 14.42 0.78
CA PRO A 126 -0.21 13.69 2.00
C PRO A 126 0.11 12.21 1.84
N SER A 127 0.41 11.51 2.93
CA SER A 127 0.65 10.06 2.97
C SER A 127 -0.14 9.39 4.10
N GLY A 128 -0.23 8.07 4.04
CA GLY A 128 -0.91 7.24 5.05
C GLY A 128 -2.39 7.58 5.23
N LEU A 129 -2.85 7.73 6.48
CA LEU A 129 -4.29 7.89 6.77
C LEU A 129 -4.89 9.08 6.05
N TYR A 130 -4.10 10.13 5.83
CA TYR A 130 -4.56 11.35 5.20
C TYR A 130 -4.98 11.16 3.75
N MET A 131 -4.25 10.35 2.98
CA MET A 131 -4.61 10.02 1.60
C MET A 131 -5.86 9.15 1.54
N ASP A 132 -5.99 8.25 2.51
CA ASP A 132 -7.01 7.22 2.50
C ASP A 132 -8.28 7.63 3.25
N ILE A 133 -8.30 8.77 3.94
CA ILE A 133 -9.40 9.15 4.85
C ILE A 133 -10.75 9.18 4.13
N GLU A 134 -10.80 9.78 2.94
CA GLU A 134 -12.02 9.86 2.14
C GLU A 134 -12.45 8.48 1.64
N LYS A 135 -11.50 7.66 1.17
CA LYS A 135 -11.74 6.29 0.77
C LYS A 135 -12.30 5.47 1.94
N PHE A 136 -11.70 5.55 3.11
CA PHE A 136 -12.12 4.78 4.29
C PHE A 136 -13.46 5.26 4.86
N ILE A 137 -13.80 6.55 4.73
CA ILE A 137 -15.15 7.05 5.03
C ILE A 137 -16.16 6.46 4.03
N ASN A 138 -15.87 6.51 2.74
CA ASN A 138 -16.74 5.99 1.68
C ASN A 138 -16.96 4.47 1.80
N GLU A 139 -15.92 3.72 2.15
CA GLU A 139 -15.96 2.28 2.39
C GLU A 139 -16.49 1.89 3.78
N LYS A 140 -16.77 2.88 4.65
CA LYS A 140 -17.23 2.70 6.04
C LYS A 140 -16.28 1.84 6.88
N THR A 141 -14.97 2.05 6.71
CA THR A 141 -13.92 1.31 7.44
C THR A 141 -13.14 2.18 8.43
N LEU A 142 -13.31 3.50 8.40
CA LEU A 142 -12.65 4.40 9.35
C LEU A 142 -13.45 4.48 10.65
N ILE A 143 -12.99 3.79 11.70
CA ILE A 143 -13.63 3.81 13.03
C ILE A 143 -12.85 4.67 14.04
N ASP A 144 -13.51 5.14 15.09
CA ASP A 144 -12.94 6.11 16.04
C ASP A 144 -11.83 5.53 16.92
N SER A 145 -12.00 4.32 17.45
CA SER A 145 -10.96 3.59 18.19
C SER A 145 -9.69 3.44 17.36
N PHE A 146 -9.89 3.15 16.08
CA PHE A 146 -8.81 2.96 15.13
C PHE A 146 -8.02 4.27 14.88
N VAL A 147 -8.71 5.40 14.76
CA VAL A 147 -8.06 6.71 14.66
C VAL A 147 -7.25 7.03 15.92
N LEU A 148 -7.78 6.72 17.11
CA LEU A 148 -7.08 6.90 18.38
C LEU A 148 -5.83 6.01 18.50
N ASP A 149 -5.92 4.75 18.11
CA ASP A 149 -4.79 3.81 18.14
C ASP A 149 -3.64 4.25 17.21
N THR A 150 -3.98 4.97 16.14
CA THR A 150 -3.04 5.41 15.11
C THR A 150 -2.43 6.76 15.39
N LEU A 151 -3.24 7.72 15.81
CA LEU A 151 -2.83 9.12 15.98
C LEU A 151 -2.59 9.50 17.43
N GLY A 152 -2.90 8.60 18.35
CA GLY A 152 -2.97 8.90 19.76
C GLY A 152 -4.15 9.79 20.10
N SER A 153 -4.04 10.46 21.25
CA SER A 153 -5.07 11.37 21.75
C SER A 153 -5.19 12.61 20.86
N PRO A 154 -6.42 13.02 20.51
CA PRO A 154 -6.62 14.25 19.77
C PRO A 154 -6.26 15.47 20.62
N SER A 155 -5.89 16.56 19.95
CA SER A 155 -5.61 17.85 20.60
C SER A 155 -6.88 18.52 21.11
N ASP A 156 -8.03 18.24 20.49
CA ASP A 156 -9.35 18.67 20.93
C ASP A 156 -10.41 17.64 20.51
N TYR A 157 -11.44 17.44 21.31
CA TYR A 157 -12.53 16.49 21.03
C TYR A 157 -13.83 16.96 21.68
N GLY A 158 -14.96 16.60 21.08
CA GLY A 158 -16.26 16.96 21.61
C GLY A 158 -17.39 16.55 20.69
N GLU A 159 -18.55 17.14 20.89
CA GLU A 159 -19.70 17.02 20.00
C GLU A 159 -19.84 18.26 19.12
N SER A 160 -20.28 18.06 17.89
CA SER A 160 -20.66 19.12 16.97
C SER A 160 -21.98 18.77 16.29
N TYR A 161 -22.71 19.78 15.81
CA TYR A 161 -23.90 19.53 15.00
C TYR A 161 -23.54 19.64 13.52
N THR A 162 -23.58 18.50 12.82
CA THR A 162 -23.36 18.46 11.37
C THR A 162 -24.61 17.93 10.68
N LYS A 163 -25.18 18.69 9.74
CA LYS A 163 -26.39 18.31 8.98
C LYS A 163 -27.57 17.84 9.86
N GLY A 164 -27.78 18.52 11.00
CA GLY A 164 -28.88 18.23 11.92
C GLY A 164 -28.71 16.99 12.81
N ARG A 165 -27.51 16.41 12.88
CA ARG A 165 -27.18 15.29 13.79
C ARG A 165 -26.03 15.67 14.70
N SER A 166 -26.08 15.24 15.97
CA SER A 166 -24.90 15.29 16.84
C SER A 166 -23.86 14.33 16.29
N THR A 167 -22.66 14.85 16.08
CA THR A 167 -21.48 14.13 15.60
C THR A 167 -20.37 14.33 16.61
N LYS A 168 -19.72 13.24 17.02
CA LYS A 168 -18.49 13.30 17.79
C LYS A 168 -17.37 13.77 16.86
N TYR A 169 -16.46 14.62 17.32
CA TYR A 169 -15.30 15.02 16.53
C TYR A 169 -13.99 14.80 17.27
N TYR A 170 -12.94 14.52 16.49
CA TYR A 170 -11.55 14.55 16.92
C TYR A 170 -10.78 15.56 16.08
N TYR A 171 -10.06 16.45 16.74
CA TYR A 171 -9.18 17.42 16.10
C TYR A 171 -7.73 17.15 16.46
N TYR A 172 -6.88 17.00 15.44
CA TYR A 172 -5.44 16.78 15.59
C TYR A 172 -4.70 18.00 15.05
N SER A 173 -4.31 18.91 15.95
CA SER A 173 -3.73 20.21 15.58
C SER A 173 -2.40 20.07 14.84
N GLN A 174 -1.56 19.10 15.25
CA GLN A 174 -0.29 18.77 14.60
C GLN A 174 -0.45 18.41 13.11
N TYR A 175 -1.62 17.91 12.72
CA TYR A 175 -1.92 17.50 11.35
C TYR A 175 -2.98 18.37 10.66
N LYS A 176 -3.48 19.38 11.38
CA LYS A 176 -4.53 20.29 10.94
C LYS A 176 -5.75 19.56 10.35
N VAL A 177 -6.18 18.47 10.99
CA VAL A 177 -7.37 17.71 10.58
C VAL A 177 -8.42 17.68 11.68
N LYS A 178 -9.67 17.76 11.27
CA LYS A 178 -10.83 17.39 12.09
C LYS A 178 -11.54 16.22 11.45
N ILE A 179 -11.89 15.20 12.22
CA ILE A 179 -12.64 14.02 11.74
C ILE A 179 -13.93 13.90 12.55
N TRP A 180 -15.06 13.71 11.88
CA TRP A 180 -16.37 13.55 12.51
C TRP A 180 -16.83 12.11 12.47
N PHE A 181 -17.46 11.66 13.55
CA PHE A 181 -17.93 10.30 13.76
C PHE A 181 -19.40 10.26 14.17
N VAL A 182 -20.11 9.23 13.71
CA VAL A 182 -21.45 8.87 14.13
C VAL A 182 -21.44 7.37 14.43
N ASN A 183 -21.85 6.98 15.63
CA ASN A 183 -21.83 5.59 16.10
C ASN A 183 -20.44 4.92 15.90
N GLY A 184 -19.37 5.66 16.19
CA GLY A 184 -17.99 5.18 16.05
C GLY A 184 -17.45 5.13 14.61
N LEU A 185 -18.26 5.42 13.59
CA LEU A 185 -17.85 5.44 12.18
C LEU A 185 -17.61 6.86 11.70
N ALA A 186 -16.50 7.10 11.00
CA ALA A 186 -16.23 8.40 10.43
C ALA A 186 -17.22 8.72 9.30
N VAL A 187 -17.77 9.93 9.32
CA VAL A 187 -18.77 10.42 8.35
C VAL A 187 -18.29 11.63 7.55
N GLY A 188 -17.14 12.18 7.91
CA GLY A 188 -16.55 13.33 7.25
C GLY A 188 -15.23 13.74 7.89
N TYR A 189 -14.52 14.62 7.22
CA TYR A 189 -13.30 15.25 7.72
C TYR A 189 -13.13 16.64 7.11
N ASP A 190 -12.36 17.51 7.77
CA ASP A 190 -12.00 18.84 7.28
C ASP A 190 -10.52 19.10 7.53
N ARG A 191 -9.92 19.83 6.58
CA ARG A 191 -8.53 20.23 6.56
C ARG A 191 -8.47 21.71 6.93
N THR A 192 -8.09 22.02 8.15
CA THR A 192 -7.87 23.42 8.55
C THR A 192 -6.58 23.92 7.93
N LYS A 193 -6.58 25.09 7.27
CA LYS A 193 -5.39 25.68 6.66
C LYS A 193 -4.38 26.16 7.70
#